data_AF-A0A8X6W039-F1
#
_entry.id   AF-A0A8X6W039-F1
#
_cell.length_a   1.000
_cell.length_b   1.000
_cell.length_c   1.000
_cell.angle_alpha   90.00
_cell.angle_beta   90.00
_cell.angle_gamma   90.00
#
_symmetry.space_group_name_H-M   'P 1'
#
loop_
_entity.id
_entity.type
_entity.pdbx_description
1 polymer ?
#
loop_
_entity_poly.entity_id
_entity_poly.type
_entity_poly.pdbx_seq_one_letter_code
_entity_poly.pdbx_strand_id
1 'polypeptide(L)' 'MQMSLIIVLREIENCPDFEIPTMSREEKLCEEHFTSTYNRDETGRFIVKMPLSRDPSCLGDSKQMALRSLIHCGED' A
#
# COMPACT_ATOMS: atom_id res chain seq x y z
N MET A 1 -12.95 7.50 -2.75
CA MET A 1 -13.18 7.31 -4.21
C MET A 1 -12.02 7.82 -5.08
N GLN A 2 -11.13 8.71 -4.62
CA GLN A 2 -9.99 9.18 -5.43
C GLN A 2 -8.71 8.34 -5.35
N MET A 3 -8.57 7.36 -4.45
CA MET A 3 -7.35 6.54 -4.36
C MET A 3 -7.29 5.37 -5.34
N SER A 4 -8.40 5.04 -6.00
CA SER A 4 -8.48 3.91 -6.93
C SER A 4 -7.91 4.22 -8.32
N LEU A 5 -7.64 5.50 -8.62
CA LEU A 5 -7.24 5.92 -9.97
C LEU A 5 -5.75 5.67 -10.28
N ILE A 6 -4.88 5.64 -9.28
CA ILE A 6 -3.43 5.43 -9.48
C ILE A 6 -3.08 3.97 -9.78
N ILE A 7 -3.88 3.02 -9.29
CA ILE A 7 -3.64 1.58 -9.54
C ILE A 7 -3.81 1.26 -11.04
N VAL A 8 -4.78 1.89 -11.71
CA VAL A 8 -5.09 1.62 -13.12
C VAL A 8 -4.14 2.34 -14.08
N LEU A 9 -3.60 3.50 -13.70
CA LEU A 9 -2.77 4.30 -14.61
C LEU A 9 -1.41 3.63 -14.89
N ARG A 10 -0.77 3.02 -13.88
CA ARG A 10 0.58 2.46 -14.06
C ARG A 10 0.66 1.19 -14.92
N GLU A 11 -0.43 0.44 -15.04
CA GLU A 11 -0.50 -0.71 -15.96
C GLU A 11 -0.67 -0.28 -17.43
N ILE A 12 -1.15 0.96 -17.68
CA ILE A 12 -1.33 1.54 -19.01
C ILE A 12 -0.09 2.36 -19.44
N GLU A 13 0.64 2.96 -18.50
CA GLU A 13 1.80 3.85 -18.75
C GLU A 13 3.10 3.15 -19.22
N ASN A 14 3.13 1.81 -19.32
CA ASN A 14 4.29 1.08 -19.88
C ASN A 14 4.32 1.03 -21.43
N CYS A 15 3.56 1.89 -22.10
CA CYS A 15 3.65 2.04 -23.54
C CYS A 15 4.87 2.93 -23.90
N PRO A 16 5.78 2.49 -24.79
CA PRO A 16 6.98 3.26 -25.15
C PRO A 16 6.70 4.59 -25.86
N ASP A 17 5.44 4.88 -26.22
CA ASP A 17 5.03 6.08 -26.96
C ASP A 17 4.53 7.23 -26.07
N PHE A 18 4.63 7.13 -24.74
CA PHE A 18 4.09 8.13 -23.82
C PHE A 18 5.16 9.13 -23.35
N GLU A 19 5.09 10.37 -23.87
CA GLU A 19 5.84 11.53 -23.35
C GLU A 19 5.36 11.83 -21.92
N ILE A 20 6.23 11.67 -20.92
CA ILE A 20 5.89 11.85 -19.50
C ILE A 20 5.51 13.32 -19.27
N PRO A 21 4.25 13.65 -18.93
CA PRO A 21 3.84 15.02 -18.66
C PRO A 21 4.56 15.57 -17.44
N THR A 22 4.84 16.87 -17.41
CA THR A 22 5.35 17.56 -16.22
C THR A 22 4.34 17.44 -15.08
N MET A 23 4.62 16.58 -14.09
CA MET A 23 3.76 16.40 -12.93
C MET A 23 3.66 17.68 -12.08
N SER A 24 2.43 18.04 -11.71
CA SER A 24 2.13 19.05 -10.70
C SER A 24 2.65 18.64 -9.32
N ARG A 25 2.67 19.59 -8.38
CA ARG A 25 3.15 19.32 -7.01
C ARG A 25 2.25 18.31 -6.31
N GLU A 26 0.95 18.43 -6.49
CA GLU A 26 -0.06 17.57 -5.89
C GLU A 26 0.07 16.13 -6.43
N GLU A 27 0.34 15.97 -7.72
CA GLU A 27 0.61 14.66 -8.32
C GLU A 27 1.88 14.02 -7.76
N LYS A 28 2.96 14.79 -7.58
CA LYS A 28 4.21 14.28 -6.96
C LYS A 28 3.98 13.81 -5.52
N LEU A 29 3.22 14.55 -4.74
CA LEU A 29 2.89 14.18 -3.36
C LEU A 29 2.04 12.91 -3.31
N CYS A 30 1.08 12.76 -4.23
CA CYS A 30 0.29 11.54 -4.35
C CYS A 30 1.16 10.34 -4.76
N GLU A 31 2.09 10.52 -5.71
CA GLU A 31 3.01 9.47 -6.17
C GLU A 31 3.97 9.03 -5.04
N GLU A 32 4.50 9.98 -4.28
CA GLU A 32 5.35 9.71 -3.12
C GLU A 32 4.57 8.95 -2.03
N HIS A 33 3.35 9.40 -1.73
CA HIS A 33 2.48 8.72 -0.77
C HIS A 33 2.15 7.30 -1.22
N PHE A 34 1.85 7.13 -2.50
CA PHE A 34 1.60 5.81 -3.10
C PHE A 34 2.83 4.93 -2.98
N THR A 35 4.00 5.36 -3.46
CA THR A 35 5.24 4.56 -3.40
C THR A 35 5.67 4.22 -1.97
N SER A 36 5.38 5.10 -1.00
CA SER A 36 5.64 4.85 0.42
C SER A 36 4.68 3.82 1.03
N THR A 37 3.44 3.78 0.55
CA THR A 37 2.37 2.92 1.08
C THR A 37 2.09 1.68 0.25
N TYR A 38 2.59 1.60 -0.97
CA TYR A 38 2.34 0.50 -1.91
C TYR A 38 3.66 -0.06 -2.41
N ASN A 39 3.81 -1.38 -2.30
CA ASN A 39 4.88 -2.11 -2.95
C ASN A 39 4.40 -3.51 -3.37
N ARG A 40 5.16 -4.20 -4.21
CA ARG A 40 4.87 -5.57 -4.63
C ARG A 40 6.08 -6.42 -4.32
N ASP A 41 5.88 -7.51 -3.58
CA ASP A 41 7.00 -8.41 -3.28
C ASP A 41 7.43 -9.18 -4.53
N GLU A 42 8.57 -9.86 -4.43
CA GLU A 42 9.14 -10.69 -5.50
C GLU A 42 8.22 -11.83 -5.97
N THR A 43 7.22 -12.20 -5.16
CA THR A 43 6.21 -13.21 -5.51
C THR A 43 4.98 -12.62 -6.20
N GLY A 44 4.94 -11.30 -6.37
CA GLY A 44 3.84 -10.59 -6.99
C GLY A 44 2.67 -10.28 -6.04
N ARG A 45 2.84 -10.41 -4.71
CA ARG A 45 1.81 -10.01 -3.74
C ARG A 45 1.88 -8.52 -3.45
N PHE A 46 0.72 -7.89 -3.32
CA PHE A 46 0.60 -6.48 -2.98
C PHE A 46 0.82 -6.26 -1.48
N ILE A 47 1.73 -5.35 -1.16
CA ILE A 47 2.00 -4.87 0.20
C ILE A 47 1.46 -3.45 0.29
N VAL A 48 0.44 -3.24 1.12
CA VAL A 48 -0.16 -1.92 1.34
C VAL A 48 0.00 -1.51 2.81
N LYS A 49 0.69 -0.41 3.08
CA LYS A 49 0.74 0.23 4.40
C LYS A 49 -0.45 1.17 4.53
N MET A 50 -1.45 0.72 5.26
CA MET A 50 -2.57 1.58 5.64
C MET A 50 -2.18 2.42 6.86
N PRO A 51 -2.30 3.76 6.82
CA PRO A 51 -2.05 4.59 7.99
C PRO A 51 -3.08 4.27 9.08
N LEU A 52 -2.62 4.16 10.32
CA LEU A 52 -3.51 3.93 11.47
C LEU A 52 -4.24 5.23 11.81
N SER A 53 -5.55 5.16 12.04
CA SER A 53 -6.37 6.32 12.41
C SER A 53 -6.05 6.87 13.79
N ARG A 54 -5.35 6.10 14.62
CA ARG A 54 -4.91 6.45 15.98
C ARG A 54 -3.52 5.87 16.21
N ASP A 55 -2.83 6.41 17.20
CA ASP A 55 -1.52 5.91 17.59
C ASP A 55 -1.60 4.42 17.97
N PRO A 56 -0.73 3.54 17.42
CA PRO A 56 -0.77 2.11 17.69
C PRO A 56 -0.61 1.74 19.16
N SER A 57 -0.08 2.63 20.02
CA SER A 57 -0.01 2.40 21.46
C SER A 57 -1.39 2.16 22.10
N CYS A 58 -2.48 2.64 21.50
CA CYS A 58 -3.83 2.42 22.00
C CYS A 58 -4.32 0.96 21.83
N LEU A 59 -3.59 0.12 21.09
CA LEU A 59 -3.97 -1.26 20.80
C LEU A 59 -3.54 -2.24 21.91
N GLY A 60 -2.69 -1.83 22.86
CA GLY A 60 -2.22 -2.68 23.95
C GLY A 60 -1.70 -4.04 23.46
N ASP A 61 -2.13 -5.12 24.13
CA ASP A 61 -1.70 -6.49 23.83
C ASP A 61 -2.41 -7.13 22.61
N SER A 62 -3.25 -6.37 21.89
CA SER A 62 -4.03 -6.87 20.74
C SER A 62 -3.13 -7.52 19.68
N LYS A 63 -1.94 -6.96 19.41
CA LYS A 63 -0.96 -7.56 18.48
C LYS A 63 -0.52 -8.94 18.94
N GLN A 64 -0.18 -9.11 20.22
CA GLN A 64 0.24 -10.41 20.75
C GLN A 64 -0.91 -11.43 20.74
N MET A 65 -2.12 -10.99 21.06
CA MET A 65 -3.31 -11.85 21.01
C MET A 65 -3.58 -12.35 19.59
N ALA A 66 -3.57 -11.45 18.60
CA ALA A 66 -3.76 -11.81 17.20
C ALA A 66 -2.69 -12.78 16.69
N LEU A 67 -1.41 -12.55 17.05
CA LEU A 67 -0.32 -13.47 16.68
C LEU A 67 -0.49 -14.86 17.31
N ARG A 68 -0.89 -14.94 18.59
CA ARG A 68 -1.18 -16.22 19.25
C ARG A 68 -2.29 -16.98 18.51
N SER A 69 -3.39 -16.31 18.16
CA SER A 69 -4.48 -16.91 17.39
C SER A 69 -4.06 -17.36 15.98
N LEU A 70 -3.22 -16.57 15.30
CA LEU A 70 -2.72 -16.90 13.96
C LEU A 70 -1.84 -18.16 13.98
N ILE A 71 -0.95 -18.29 14.97
CA ILE A 71 -0.06 -19.45 15.08
C ILE A 71 -0.86 -20.72 15.40
N HIS A 72 -1.88 -20.61 16.24
CA HIS A 72 -2.70 -21.77 16.65
C HIS A 72 -3.65 -22.27 15.55
N CYS A 73 -3.92 -21.50 14.50
CA CYS A 73 -4.83 -21.88 13.42
C CYS A 73 -4.14 -22.69 12.30
N GLY A 74 -2.85 -23.02 12.45
CA GLY A 74 -2.05 -23.74 11.46
C GLY A 74 -1.63 -25.15 11.86
N GLU A 75 -2.15 -25.67 12.98
CA GLU A 75 -1.77 -26.98 13.56
C GLU A 75 -2.85 -28.09 13.37
N ASP A 76 -3.89 -27.85 12.56
CA ASP A 76 -4.90 -28.86 12.19
C ASP A 76 -4.71 -29.40 10.76
#